data_AF-A0A7R7VQ93-F1
#
_entry.id   AF-A0A7R7VQ93-F1
#
_cell.length_a   1.000
_cell.length_b   1.000
_cell.length_c   1.000
_cell.angle_alpha   90.00
_cell.angle_beta   90.00
_cell.angle_gamma   90.00
#
_symmetry.space_group_name_H-M   'P 1'
#
loop_
_entity.id
_entity.type
_entity.pdbx_description
1 polymer ?
#
loop_
_entity_poly.entity_id
_entity_poly.type
_entity_poly.pdbx_seq_one_letter_code
_entity_poly.pdbx_strand_id
1 'polypeptide(L)'
;MDMDHDAHLIEVKDSAPKGLGVFAKANIPCGSCVIAEPALLKVKGGNAKDIVRAFESLPSSQQSLYLDLHGHACEPFKRAAEREMEQNWQQIPELHRRVLAIYAANAFGNVFLL
;
A
#
# COMPACT_ATOMS: atom_id res chain seq x y z
N MET A 1 -19.43 -10.21 -10.70
CA MET A 1 -19.74 -8.85 -10.22
C MET A 1 -19.15 -7.91 -11.25
N ASP A 2 -20.00 -7.34 -12.07
CA ASP A 2 -19.62 -6.53 -13.22
C ASP A 2 -19.07 -5.18 -12.75
N MET A 3 -17.76 -4.97 -12.92
CA MET A 3 -17.04 -3.72 -12.61
C MET A 3 -17.22 -2.65 -13.70
N ASP A 4 -18.31 -2.68 -14.47
CA ASP A 4 -18.43 -1.86 -15.70
C ASP A 4 -19.43 -0.71 -15.60
N HIS A 5 -20.13 -0.53 -14.47
CA HIS A 5 -21.24 0.42 -14.42
C HIS A 5 -20.83 1.88 -14.18
N ASP A 6 -19.67 2.17 -13.58
CA ASP A 6 -19.32 3.55 -13.18
C ASP A 6 -18.22 4.20 -14.04
N ALA A 7 -17.65 3.48 -15.01
CA ALA A 7 -16.61 3.99 -15.92
C ALA A 7 -17.08 5.21 -16.74
N HIS A 8 -18.40 5.44 -16.86
CA HIS A 8 -18.96 6.59 -17.55
C HIS A 8 -18.94 7.89 -16.72
N LEU A 9 -18.80 7.80 -15.39
CA LEU A 9 -18.82 8.95 -14.48
C LEU A 9 -17.45 9.63 -14.33
N ILE A 10 -16.39 8.94 -14.73
CA ILE A 10 -15.01 9.41 -14.59
C ILE A 10 -14.24 9.33 -15.91
N GLU A 11 -13.16 10.10 -16.00
CA GLU A 11 -12.14 9.97 -17.03
C GLU A 11 -10.75 9.97 -16.40
N VAL A 12 -9.85 9.18 -16.98
CA VAL A 12 -8.42 9.25 -16.68
C VAL A 12 -7.77 10.05 -17.80
N LYS A 13 -7.09 11.14 -17.45
CA LYS A 13 -6.36 11.98 -18.41
C LYS A 13 -5.10 12.54 -17.79
N ASP A 14 -4.19 13.02 -18.63
CA ASP A 14 -3.01 13.73 -18.17
C ASP A 14 -3.38 14.98 -17.37
N SER A 15 -2.81 15.07 -16.19
CA SER A 15 -2.85 16.19 -15.26
C SER A 15 -1.45 16.79 -15.21
N ALA A 16 -1.18 17.80 -16.02
CA ALA A 16 0.06 18.55 -15.90
C ALA A 16 0.07 19.30 -14.54
N PRO A 17 1.15 19.28 -13.71
CA PRO A 17 2.46 18.64 -13.84
C PRO A 17 2.63 17.29 -13.09
N LYS A 18 1.54 16.58 -12.75
CA LYS A 18 1.51 15.47 -11.79
C LYS A 18 1.24 14.08 -12.39
N GLY A 19 1.26 13.91 -13.72
CA GLY A 19 1.01 12.62 -14.38
C GLY A 19 -0.47 12.37 -14.62
N LEU A 20 -0.94 11.12 -14.58
CA LEU A 20 -2.35 10.79 -14.80
C LEU A 20 -3.21 11.21 -13.60
N GLY A 21 -4.38 11.79 -13.87
CA GLY A 21 -5.39 12.11 -12.87
C GLY A 21 -6.74 11.48 -13.22
N VAL A 22 -7.53 11.19 -12.19
CA VAL A 22 -8.93 10.75 -12.32
C VAL A 22 -9.83 11.95 -12.10
N PHE A 23 -10.70 12.24 -13.06
CA PHE A 23 -11.58 13.41 -13.08
C PHE A 23 -13.03 13.00 -13.19
N ALA A 24 -13.90 13.67 -12.45
CA ALA A 24 -15.34 13.48 -12.56
C ALA A 24 -15.86 14.12 -13.87
N LYS A 25 -16.64 13.37 -14.64
CA LYS A 25 -17.38 13.86 -15.82
C LYS A 25 -18.81 14.31 -15.45
N ALA A 26 -19.32 13.82 -14.32
CA ALA A 26 -20.65 14.10 -13.80
C ALA A 26 -20.65 14.03 -12.27
N ASN A 27 -21.78 14.36 -11.65
CA ASN A 27 -21.95 14.19 -10.20
C ASN A 27 -21.83 12.70 -9.82
N ILE A 28 -20.91 12.39 -8.92
CA ILE A 28 -20.68 11.04 -8.42
C ILE A 28 -21.58 10.81 -7.20
N PRO A 29 -22.49 9.83 -7.22
CA PRO A 29 -23.31 9.49 -6.06
C PRO A 29 -22.48 9.15 -4.83
N CYS A 30 -23.03 9.43 -3.65
CA CYS A 30 -22.40 9.03 -2.40
C CYS A 30 -22.25 7.50 -2.34
N GLY A 31 -21.07 7.02 -1.97
CA GLY A 31 -20.76 5.60 -1.88
C GLY A 31 -20.25 4.95 -3.17
N SER A 32 -20.17 5.67 -4.30
CA SER A 32 -19.56 5.15 -5.53
C SER A 32 -18.06 4.87 -5.36
N CYS A 33 -17.63 3.71 -5.86
CA CYS A 33 -16.22 3.32 -5.88
C CYS A 33 -15.57 3.87 -7.15
N VAL A 34 -14.70 4.88 -7.01
CA VAL A 34 -14.05 5.55 -8.14
C VAL A 34 -12.78 4.83 -8.61
N ILE A 35 -12.07 4.22 -7.67
CA ILE A 35 -10.86 3.42 -7.94
C ILE A 35 -10.90 2.21 -7.02
N ALA A 36 -10.69 1.03 -7.59
CA ALA A 36 -10.43 -0.20 -6.87
C ALA A 36 -9.20 -0.86 -7.48
N GLU A 37 -8.16 -1.07 -6.68
CA GLU A 37 -6.97 -1.80 -7.10
C GLU A 37 -6.84 -3.08 -6.25
N PRO A 38 -6.42 -4.20 -6.86
CA PRO A 38 -6.12 -5.40 -6.10
C PRO A 38 -4.91 -5.14 -5.19
N ALA A 39 -5.01 -5.52 -3.93
CA ALA A 39 -3.89 -5.42 -3.00
C ALA A 39 -2.71 -6.28 -3.49
N LEU A 40 -1.53 -5.67 -3.63
CA LEU A 40 -0.31 -6.37 -4.02
C LEU A 40 0.24 -7.28 -2.91
N LEU A 41 -0.14 -7.03 -1.67
CA LEU A 41 0.27 -7.82 -0.51
C LEU A 41 -0.93 -8.11 0.38
N LYS A 42 -1.13 -9.39 0.70
CA LYS A 42 -2.13 -9.84 1.68
C LYS A 42 -1.43 -10.34 2.93
N VAL A 43 -1.65 -9.68 4.05
CA VAL A 43 -1.07 -10.06 5.35
C VAL A 43 -2.14 -10.70 6.23
N LYS A 44 -1.81 -11.85 6.84
CA LYS A 44 -2.65 -12.50 7.87
C LYS A 44 -2.05 -12.16 9.24
N GLY A 45 -2.32 -10.95 9.73
CA GLY A 45 -1.68 -10.39 10.92
C GLY A 45 -1.33 -8.92 10.71
N GLY A 46 -0.75 -8.28 11.72
CA GLY A 46 -0.42 -6.85 11.67
C GLY A 46 1.00 -6.51 12.12
N ASN A 47 1.81 -7.50 12.51
CA ASN A 47 3.18 -7.26 12.95
C ASN A 47 4.18 -7.33 11.79
N ALA A 48 5.38 -6.78 12.00
CA ALA A 48 6.45 -6.69 11.03
C ALA A 48 6.92 -8.05 10.50
N LYS A 49 6.97 -9.08 11.35
CA LYS A 49 7.38 -10.44 10.95
C LYS A 49 6.39 -11.03 9.94
N ASP A 50 5.09 -10.84 10.17
CA ASP A 50 4.04 -11.32 9.26
C ASP A 50 4.06 -10.58 7.92
N ILE A 51 4.32 -9.27 7.94
CA ILE A 51 4.43 -8.45 6.72
C ILE A 51 5.61 -8.91 5.85
N VAL A 52 6.79 -9.08 6.45
CA VAL A 52 7.99 -9.54 5.73
C VAL A 52 7.76 -10.94 5.16
N ARG A 53 7.22 -11.86 5.96
CA ARG A 53 6.94 -13.23 5.51
C ARG A 53 5.92 -13.25 4.36
N ALA A 54 4.88 -12.41 4.44
CA ALA A 54 3.91 -12.29 3.36
C ALA A 54 4.59 -11.84 2.06
N PHE A 55 5.49 -10.86 2.13
CA PHE A 55 6.23 -10.37 0.97
C PHE A 55 7.14 -11.45 0.39
N GLU A 56 7.90 -12.15 1.22
CA GLU A 56 8.80 -13.23 0.80
C GLU A 56 8.04 -14.38 0.10
N SER A 57 6.78 -14.60 0.48
CA SER A 57 5.92 -15.61 -0.16
C SER A 57 5.34 -15.20 -1.52
N LEU A 58 5.48 -13.93 -1.92
CA LEU A 58 5.02 -13.47 -3.24
C LEU A 58 5.92 -14.00 -4.35
N PRO A 59 5.38 -14.28 -5.55
CA PRO A 59 6.19 -14.48 -6.75
C PRO A 59 7.08 -13.27 -7.03
N SER A 60 8.26 -13.49 -7.62
CA SER A 60 9.25 -12.42 -7.88
C SER A 60 8.70 -11.25 -8.71
N SER A 61 7.78 -11.52 -9.65
CA SER A 61 7.11 -10.47 -10.43
C SER A 61 6.25 -9.56 -9.55
N GLN A 62 5.53 -10.12 -8.57
CA GLN A 62 4.73 -9.34 -7.62
C GLN A 62 5.59 -8.64 -6.57
N GLN A 63 6.71 -9.24 -6.15
CA GLN A 63 7.68 -8.57 -5.29
C GLN A 63 8.22 -7.30 -5.96
N SER A 64 8.55 -7.36 -7.26
CA SER A 64 9.01 -6.18 -8.01
C SER A 64 7.96 -5.07 -8.01
N LEU A 65 6.71 -5.40 -8.36
CA LEU A 65 5.60 -4.44 -8.36
C LEU A 65 5.38 -3.82 -6.98
N TYR A 66 5.48 -4.61 -5.91
CA TYR A 66 5.37 -4.11 -4.55
C TYR A 66 6.50 -3.16 -4.20
N LEU A 67 7.74 -3.48 -4.57
CA LEU A 67 8.92 -2.66 -4.28
C LEU A 67 8.94 -1.33 -5.05
N ASP A 68 8.21 -1.24 -6.16
CA ASP A 68 8.04 0.01 -6.94
C ASP A 68 7.11 1.01 -6.26
N LEU A 69 6.33 0.58 -5.26
CA LEU A 69 5.49 1.47 -4.48
C LEU A 69 6.30 2.44 -3.61
N HIS A 70 5.69 3.58 -3.32
CA HIS A 70 6.26 4.55 -2.39
C HIS A 70 6.32 3.98 -0.97
N GLY A 71 7.47 4.13 -0.31
CA GLY A 71 7.66 3.70 1.08
C GLY A 71 7.98 4.86 2.03
N HIS A 72 7.31 4.87 3.17
CA HIS A 72 7.60 5.77 4.26
C HIS A 72 7.23 5.13 5.61
N ALA A 73 8.17 5.12 6.55
CA ALA A 73 7.95 4.66 7.92
C ALA A 73 8.18 5.80 8.91
N CYS A 74 7.14 6.16 9.66
CA CYS A 74 7.25 7.12 10.77
C CYS A 74 7.91 6.47 12.00
N GLU A 75 8.45 7.28 12.91
CA GLU A 75 9.14 6.79 14.11
C GLU A 75 8.31 5.84 14.99
N PRO A 76 7.00 6.08 15.23
CA PRO A 76 6.17 5.13 15.98
C PRO A 76 6.11 3.74 15.32
N PHE A 77 5.99 3.69 13.99
CA PHE A 77 5.97 2.44 13.25
C PHE A 77 7.34 1.74 13.32
N LYS A 78 8.44 2.47 13.16
CA LYS A 78 9.79 1.90 13.32
C LYS A 78 9.97 1.27 14.70
N ARG A 79 9.57 1.95 15.77
CA ARG A 79 9.64 1.43 17.14
C ARG A 79 8.79 0.18 17.35
N ALA A 80 7.61 0.11 16.71
CA ALA A 80 6.79 -1.09 16.76
C ALA A 80 7.48 -2.26 16.03
N ALA A 81 7.97 -2.00 14.81
CA ALA A 81 8.71 -2.99 14.04
C ALA A 81 9.97 -3.49 14.76
N GLU A 82 10.70 -2.61 15.46
CA GLU A 82 11.87 -3.00 16.26
C GLU A 82 11.52 -3.98 17.37
N ARG A 83 10.42 -3.73 18.10
CA ARG A 83 9.93 -4.65 19.14
C ARG A 83 9.49 -5.99 18.55
N GLU A 84 8.81 -5.95 17.41
CA GLU A 84 8.26 -7.15 16.77
C GLU A 84 9.35 -8.00 16.10
N MET A 85 10.38 -7.36 15.55
CA MET A 85 11.52 -8.00 14.88
C MET A 85 12.65 -8.37 15.87
N GLU A 86 12.60 -7.88 17.12
CA GLU A 86 13.64 -8.05 18.13
C GLU A 86 15.02 -7.53 17.66
N GLN A 87 15.00 -6.46 16.85
CA GLN A 87 16.18 -5.86 16.22
C GLN A 87 16.00 -4.35 16.15
N ASN A 88 17.08 -3.58 16.29
CA ASN A 88 17.02 -2.16 15.99
C ASN A 88 16.77 -1.95 14.49
N TRP A 89 16.15 -0.83 14.11
CA TRP A 89 15.73 -0.57 12.73
C TRP A 89 16.90 -0.74 11.77
N GLN A 90 18.07 -0.19 12.10
CA GLN A 90 19.28 -0.27 11.27
C GLN A 90 19.86 -1.69 11.14
N GLN A 91 19.52 -2.61 12.04
CA GLN A 91 19.95 -4.00 12.01
C GLN A 91 19.02 -4.90 11.18
N ILE A 92 17.76 -4.50 10.98
CA ILE A 92 16.82 -5.17 10.08
C ILE A 92 17.37 -5.08 8.65
N PRO A 93 17.38 -6.15 7.84
CA PRO A 93 17.86 -6.11 6.46
C PRO A 93 17.22 -4.98 5.64
N GLU A 94 18.00 -4.36 4.75
CA GLU A 94 17.55 -3.19 3.98
C GLU A 94 16.27 -3.47 3.18
N LEU A 95 16.21 -4.63 2.52
CA LEU A 95 15.02 -5.07 1.80
C LEU A 95 13.79 -5.11 2.73
N HIS A 96 13.94 -5.66 3.93
CA HIS A 96 12.83 -5.78 4.89
C HIS A 96 12.41 -4.41 5.42
N ARG A 97 13.36 -3.51 5.70
CA ARG A 97 13.04 -2.11 6.04
C ARG A 97 12.23 -1.44 4.93
N ARG A 98 12.60 -1.64 3.67
CA ARG A 98 11.90 -1.09 2.51
C ARG A 98 10.48 -1.65 2.40
N VAL A 99 10.31 -2.97 2.53
CA VAL A 99 9.00 -3.63 2.53
C VAL A 99 8.10 -3.09 3.64
N LEU A 100 8.64 -2.98 4.87
CA LEU A 100 7.91 -2.44 6.02
C LEU A 100 7.50 -0.97 5.83
N ALA A 101 8.38 -0.15 5.25
CA ALA A 101 8.06 1.25 4.93
C ALA A 101 7.00 1.39 3.84
N ILE A 102 6.99 0.51 2.83
CA ILE A 102 5.95 0.46 1.81
C ILE A 102 4.62 0.06 2.44
N TYR A 103 4.61 -0.96 3.29
CA TYR A 103 3.40 -1.37 4.00
C TYR A 103 2.82 -0.23 4.84
N ALA A 104 3.66 0.43 5.66
CA ALA A 104 3.24 1.54 6.50
C ALA A 104 2.63 2.71 5.72
N ALA A 105 3.14 3.00 4.52
CA ALA A 105 2.64 4.08 3.68
C ALA A 105 1.36 3.74 2.89
N ASN A 106 1.12 2.47 2.58
CA ASN A 106 0.06 2.05 1.65
C ASN A 106 -1.04 1.19 2.30
N ALA A 107 -0.89 0.79 3.57
CA ALA A 107 -1.94 0.09 4.29
C ALA A 107 -3.07 1.05 4.68
N PHE A 108 -4.22 0.97 3.99
CA PHE A 108 -5.43 1.69 4.38
C PHE A 108 -6.14 0.96 5.53
N GLY A 109 -5.98 1.49 6.75
CA GLY A 109 -6.61 0.97 7.97
C GLY A 109 -5.62 0.35 8.97
N ASN A 110 -5.73 0.77 10.23
CA ASN A 110 -4.90 0.40 11.41
C ASN A 110 -3.46 0.94 11.50
N VAL A 111 -3.10 1.99 10.77
CA VAL A 111 -1.83 2.72 11.01
C VAL A 111 -1.93 3.70 12.21
N PHE A 112 -3.13 3.88 12.77
CA PHE A 112 -3.38 4.61 14.01
C PHE A 112 -4.30 3.83 14.96
N LEU A 113 -3.74 2.84 15.65
CA LEU A 113 -4.19 2.47 16.99
C LEU A 113 -2.95 2.48 17.89
N LEU A 114 -2.41 3.68 18.10
CA LEU A 114 -1.67 4.01 19.31
C LEU A 114 -2.68 4.55 20.33
#